data_AF-A0A543KBK3-F1
#
_entry.id   AF-A0A543KBK3-F1
#
_cell.length_a   1.000
_cell.length_b   1.000
_cell.length_c   1.000
_cell.angle_alpha   90.00
_cell.angle_beta   90.00
_cell.angle_gamma   90.00
#
_symmetry.space_group_name_H-M   'P 1'
#
loop_
_entity.id
_entity.type
_entity.pdbx_description
1 polymer ?
#
loop_
_entity_poly.entity_id
_entity_poly.type
_entity_poly.pdbx_seq_one_letter_code
_entity_poly.pdbx_strand_id
1 'polypeptide(L)'
;MRSYWEAIAIIPPGGDALIGKLHEVDLLALKKCCRNQFRKHAPAAVGLMCVDVSYNVKSISGGKNHWQAHVHGIIRNVRPREWEAMRKDPKATIVGRGLFVTEAVNPIGQLAYMSKPNFFRRVDFIDRQGHADTRQEAINVLQELELARWLSQHRAHARFFTIGECE
;
A
#
# COMPACT_ATOMS: atom_id res chain seq x y z
N MET A 1 -23.88 -6.59 13.79
CA MET A 1 -22.93 -6.19 12.72
C MET A 1 -21.86 -5.34 13.38
N ARG A 2 -20.58 -5.67 13.25
CA ARG A 2 -19.49 -4.90 13.88
C ARG A 2 -19.38 -3.55 13.16
N SER A 3 -19.59 -2.44 13.86
CA SER A 3 -19.65 -1.09 13.29
C SER A 3 -18.31 -0.35 13.32
N TYR A 4 -17.19 -1.07 13.34
CA TYR A 4 -15.88 -0.44 13.39
C TYR A 4 -15.28 -0.30 11.99
N TRP A 5 -14.46 0.73 11.83
CA TRP A 5 -13.61 0.90 10.67
C TRP A 5 -12.33 0.08 10.86
N GLU A 6 -11.83 -0.45 9.76
CA GLU A 6 -10.57 -1.17 9.69
C GLU A 6 -9.57 -0.31 8.90
N ALA A 7 -8.38 -0.08 9.45
CA ALA A 7 -7.27 0.47 8.69
C ALA A 7 -6.59 -0.66 7.92
N ILE A 8 -6.33 -0.43 6.63
CA ILE A 8 -5.71 -1.40 5.76
C ILE A 8 -4.48 -0.86 5.04
N ALA A 9 -3.54 -1.76 4.76
CA ALA A 9 -2.46 -1.53 3.81
C ALA A 9 -2.40 -2.72 2.86
N ILE A 10 -2.42 -2.44 1.55
CA ILE A 10 -2.45 -3.40 0.45
C ILE A 10 -1.23 -3.17 -0.44
N ILE A 11 -0.56 -4.23 -0.87
CA ILE A 11 0.38 -4.18 -2.00
C ILE A 11 -0.37 -4.68 -3.25
N PRO A 12 -0.73 -3.80 -4.21
CA PRO A 12 -1.41 -4.22 -5.43
C PRO A 12 -0.43 -4.87 -6.43
N PRO A 13 -0.87 -5.84 -7.25
CA PRO A 13 -0.08 -6.32 -8.38
C PRO A 13 0.25 -5.20 -9.36
N GLY A 14 1.47 -5.23 -9.92
CA GLY A 14 1.98 -4.17 -10.80
C GLY A 14 2.33 -2.87 -10.07
N GLY A 15 2.34 -2.88 -8.74
CA GLY A 15 2.80 -1.77 -7.92
C GLY A 15 4.32 -1.75 -7.71
N ASP A 16 5.05 -2.74 -8.19
CA ASP A 16 6.51 -2.79 -8.09
C ASP A 16 7.18 -2.18 -9.33
N ALA A 17 8.24 -1.40 -9.11
CA ALA A 17 9.06 -0.85 -10.18
C ALA A 17 10.53 -0.83 -9.79
N LEU A 18 11.43 -1.10 -10.75
CA LEU A 18 12.86 -0.91 -10.52
C LEU A 18 13.18 0.57 -10.29
N ILE A 19 14.33 0.83 -9.67
CA ILE A 19 14.84 2.20 -9.52
C ILE A 19 15.10 2.80 -10.91
N GLY A 20 14.70 4.05 -11.11
CA GLY A 20 14.66 4.73 -12.42
C GLY A 20 13.39 4.47 -13.24
N LYS A 21 12.51 3.56 -12.80
CA LYS A 21 11.30 3.13 -13.50
C LYS A 21 10.00 3.46 -12.77
N LEU A 22 10.03 4.30 -11.73
CA LEU A 22 8.80 4.66 -10.99
C LEU A 22 7.72 5.31 -11.86
N HIS A 23 8.11 6.02 -12.91
CA HIS A 23 7.20 6.61 -13.88
C HIS A 23 6.34 5.57 -14.65
N GLU A 24 6.72 4.29 -14.62
CA GLU A 24 5.96 3.19 -15.23
C GLU A 24 4.80 2.72 -14.32
N VAL A 25 4.77 3.15 -13.05
CA VAL A 25 3.70 2.79 -12.11
C VAL A 25 2.42 3.58 -12.43
N ASP A 26 1.45 2.90 -13.05
CA ASP A 26 0.17 3.47 -13.44
C ASP A 26 -0.81 3.55 -12.26
N LEU A 27 -0.96 4.76 -11.70
CA LEU A 27 -1.88 5.07 -10.61
C LEU A 27 -3.33 4.65 -10.90
N LEU A 28 -3.82 4.80 -12.13
CA LEU A 28 -5.19 4.45 -12.48
C LEU A 28 -5.38 2.94 -12.52
N ALA A 29 -4.40 2.22 -13.07
CA ALA A 29 -4.40 0.76 -13.08
C ALA A 29 -4.41 0.19 -11.66
N LEU A 30 -3.59 0.72 -10.75
CA LEU A 30 -3.57 0.31 -9.33
C LEU A 30 -4.92 0.51 -8.66
N LYS A 31 -5.54 1.69 -8.81
CA LYS A 31 -6.87 1.98 -8.28
C LYS A 31 -7.95 1.05 -8.83
N LYS A 32 -7.94 0.82 -10.15
CA LYS A 32 -8.90 -0.06 -10.84
C LYS A 32 -8.73 -1.50 -10.36
N CYS A 33 -7.49 -1.96 -10.20
CA CYS A 33 -7.17 -3.27 -9.64
C CYS A 33 -7.80 -3.43 -8.25
N CYS A 34 -7.50 -2.52 -7.30
CA CYS A 34 -8.07 -2.57 -5.95
C CYS A 34 -9.61 -2.55 -5.95
N ARG A 35 -10.23 -1.65 -6.72
CA ARG A 35 -11.69 -1.57 -6.83
C ARG A 35 -12.30 -2.87 -7.34
N ASN A 36 -11.70 -3.48 -8.35
CA ASN A 36 -12.18 -4.74 -8.90
C ASN A 36 -12.07 -5.89 -7.89
N GLN A 37 -10.99 -5.91 -7.09
CA GLN A 37 -10.82 -6.93 -6.04
C GLN A 37 -11.88 -6.81 -4.96
N PHE A 38 -12.12 -5.59 -4.45
CA PHE A 38 -13.18 -5.37 -3.47
C PHE A 38 -14.56 -5.65 -4.04
N ARG A 39 -14.87 -5.21 -5.26
CA ARG A 39 -16.15 -5.51 -5.92
C ARG A 39 -16.39 -7.02 -6.07
N LYS A 40 -15.34 -7.79 -6.38
CA LYS A 40 -15.42 -9.24 -6.57
C LYS A 40 -15.61 -9.99 -5.24
N HIS A 41 -14.84 -9.64 -4.22
CA HIS A 41 -14.73 -10.45 -2.99
C HIS A 41 -15.50 -9.89 -1.80
N ALA A 42 -15.73 -8.59 -1.75
CA ALA A 42 -16.41 -7.88 -0.67
C ALA A 42 -17.30 -6.75 -1.23
N PRO A 43 -18.35 -7.05 -2.01
CA PRO A 43 -19.17 -6.04 -2.69
C PRO A 43 -19.87 -5.06 -1.75
N ALA A 44 -20.11 -5.45 -0.49
CA ALA A 44 -20.69 -4.59 0.54
C ALA A 44 -19.66 -3.65 1.19
N ALA A 45 -18.38 -3.79 0.86
CA ALA A 45 -17.31 -3.00 1.43
C ALA A 45 -17.40 -1.54 0.98
N VAL A 46 -17.21 -0.62 1.93
CA VAL A 46 -17.16 0.81 1.67
C VAL A 46 -15.91 1.36 2.34
N GLY A 47 -15.18 2.22 1.64
CA GLY A 47 -13.91 2.71 2.16
C GLY A 47 -13.30 3.87 1.37
N LEU A 48 -12.41 4.58 2.05
CA LEU A 48 -11.56 5.62 1.48
C LEU A 48 -10.12 5.12 1.49
N MET A 49 -9.48 5.22 0.34
CA MET A 49 -8.16 4.66 0.05
C MET A 49 -7.23 5.75 -0.48
N CYS A 50 -5.93 5.54 -0.35
CA CYS A 50 -4.85 6.36 -0.91
C CYS A 50 -3.75 5.46 -1.47
N VAL A 51 -3.20 5.82 -2.63
CA VAL A 51 -1.99 5.21 -3.15
C VAL A 51 -0.77 6.02 -2.70
N ASP A 52 0.20 5.34 -2.11
CA ASP A 52 1.52 5.87 -1.80
C ASP A 52 2.61 4.96 -2.35
N VAL A 53 3.86 5.43 -2.38
CA VAL A 53 4.99 4.66 -2.88
C VAL A 53 6.12 4.70 -1.86
N SER A 54 6.71 3.55 -1.57
CA SER A 54 7.86 3.41 -0.69
C SER A 54 9.05 2.79 -1.43
N TYR A 55 10.25 3.04 -0.91
CA TYR A 55 11.48 2.40 -1.39
C TYR A 55 11.80 1.20 -0.51
N ASN A 56 11.88 0.01 -1.11
CA ASN A 56 12.16 -1.24 -0.41
C ASN A 56 13.52 -1.81 -0.79
N VAL A 57 14.29 -2.19 0.24
CA VAL A 57 15.56 -2.92 0.12
C VAL A 57 15.35 -4.36 0.54
N LYS A 58 15.71 -5.32 -0.32
CA LYS A 58 15.76 -6.74 0.06
C LYS A 58 17.20 -7.13 0.38
N SER A 59 17.72 -6.67 1.52
CA SER A 59 19.13 -6.84 1.89
C SER A 59 19.51 -8.30 2.18
N ILE A 60 18.57 -9.13 2.64
CA ILE A 60 18.86 -10.49 3.13
C ILE A 60 18.84 -11.55 2.02
N SER A 61 18.16 -11.32 0.89
CA SER A 61 17.94 -12.36 -0.15
C SER A 61 18.55 -12.08 -1.52
N GLY A 62 19.44 -11.07 -1.64
CA GLY A 62 20.02 -10.68 -2.93
C GLY A 62 18.99 -10.08 -3.91
N GLY A 63 17.81 -9.69 -3.42
CA GLY A 63 16.77 -9.06 -4.21
C GLY A 63 17.16 -7.63 -4.61
N LYS A 64 16.71 -7.20 -5.79
CA LYS A 64 16.94 -5.82 -6.25
C LYS A 64 16.13 -4.83 -5.42
N ASN A 65 16.74 -3.68 -5.15
CA ASN A 65 16.03 -2.50 -4.65
C ASN A 65 14.94 -2.11 -5.65
N HIS A 66 13.77 -1.75 -5.14
CA HIS A 66 12.62 -1.41 -5.97
C HIS A 66 11.73 -0.41 -5.24
N TRP A 67 10.97 0.34 -6.02
CA TRP A 67 9.79 1.05 -5.57
C TRP A 67 8.64 0.06 -5.39
N GLN A 68 7.85 0.30 -4.34
CA GLN A 68 6.66 -0.46 -4.06
C GLN A 68 5.50 0.50 -3.80
N ALA A 69 4.50 0.47 -4.67
CA ALA A 69 3.23 1.11 -4.41
C ALA A 69 2.47 0.36 -3.33
N HIS A 70 1.84 1.13 -2.46
CA HIS A 70 0.96 0.69 -1.39
C HIS A 70 -0.38 1.38 -1.54
N VAL A 71 -1.45 0.65 -1.26
CA VAL A 71 -2.78 1.21 -1.07
C VAL A 71 -3.10 1.18 0.41
N HIS A 72 -3.13 2.35 1.03
CA HIS A 72 -3.57 2.53 2.40
C HIS A 72 -5.04 2.91 2.41
N GLY A 73 -5.77 2.53 3.45
CA GLY A 73 -7.18 2.88 3.51
C GLY A 73 -7.84 2.67 4.84
N ILE A 74 -9.05 3.18 4.91
CA ILE A 74 -10.03 2.87 5.93
C ILE A 74 -11.23 2.23 5.26
N ILE A 75 -11.67 1.10 5.78
CA ILE A 75 -12.71 0.28 5.19
C ILE A 75 -13.65 -0.25 6.26
N ARG A 76 -14.88 -0.53 5.87
CA ARG A 76 -15.85 -1.24 6.71
C ARG A 76 -16.63 -2.25 5.88
N ASN A 77 -17.44 -3.05 6.57
CA ASN A 77 -18.33 -4.07 5.98
C ASN A 77 -17.60 -5.21 5.25
N VAL A 78 -16.35 -5.50 5.63
CA VAL A 78 -15.64 -6.69 5.14
C VAL A 78 -15.70 -7.80 6.19
N ARG A 79 -16.15 -8.99 5.78
CA ARG A 79 -16.24 -10.16 6.65
C ARG A 79 -14.91 -10.91 6.66
N PRO A 80 -14.56 -11.64 7.73
CA PRO A 80 -13.32 -12.44 7.78
C PRO A 80 -13.15 -13.39 6.60
N ARG A 81 -14.24 -14.02 6.13
CA ARG A 81 -14.23 -14.91 4.95
C ARG A 81 -13.89 -14.20 3.64
N GLU A 82 -14.24 -12.92 3.53
CA GLU A 82 -14.00 -12.09 2.33
C GLU A 82 -12.53 -11.66 2.30
N TRP A 83 -11.97 -11.31 3.46
CA TRP A 83 -10.52 -11.11 3.61
C TRP A 83 -9.73 -12.35 3.19
N GLU A 84 -10.18 -13.52 3.63
CA GLU A 84 -9.54 -14.79 3.28
C GLU A 84 -9.66 -15.11 1.78
N ALA A 85 -10.82 -14.83 1.18
CA ALA A 85 -11.01 -15.00 -0.26
C ALA A 85 -10.06 -14.12 -1.08
N MET A 86 -9.87 -12.85 -0.68
CA MET A 86 -8.91 -11.97 -1.34
C MET A 86 -7.46 -12.45 -1.21
N ARG A 87 -7.04 -12.92 -0.02
CA ARG A 87 -5.68 -13.45 0.17
C ARG A 87 -5.37 -14.67 -0.69
N LYS A 88 -6.39 -15.50 -0.95
CA LYS A 88 -6.27 -16.73 -1.74
C LYS A 88 -6.35 -16.50 -3.25
N ASP A 89 -6.85 -15.37 -3.71
CA ASP A 89 -6.99 -15.11 -5.14
C ASP A 89 -5.61 -14.77 -5.75
N PRO A 90 -5.04 -15.63 -6.62
CA PRO A 90 -3.73 -15.39 -7.22
C PRO A 90 -3.74 -14.16 -8.14
N LYS A 91 -4.91 -13.81 -8.71
CA LYS A 91 -5.12 -12.59 -9.51
C LYS A 91 -5.45 -11.38 -8.64
N ALA A 92 -5.82 -11.59 -7.38
CA ALA A 92 -5.82 -10.48 -6.44
C ALA A 92 -4.42 -10.01 -6.19
N THR A 93 -3.44 -10.93 -6.09
CA THR A 93 -2.04 -10.63 -5.77
C THR A 93 -1.92 -9.51 -4.73
N ILE A 94 -2.88 -9.48 -3.80
CA ILE A 94 -2.82 -8.79 -2.52
C ILE A 94 -2.05 -9.81 -1.68
N VAL A 95 -0.74 -9.93 -1.96
CA VAL A 95 0.04 -11.14 -1.66
C VAL A 95 0.00 -11.44 -0.17
N GLY A 96 0.12 -12.73 0.20
CA GLY A 96 -0.08 -13.32 1.54
C GLY A 96 0.74 -12.79 2.74
N ARG A 97 1.32 -11.60 2.66
CA ARG A 97 1.84 -10.77 3.77
C ARG A 97 1.53 -9.26 3.64
N GLY A 98 0.85 -8.84 2.58
CA GLY A 98 0.66 -7.45 2.16
C GLY A 98 -0.75 -6.92 2.38
N LEU A 99 -1.56 -7.58 3.21
CA LEU A 99 -2.83 -7.05 3.73
C LEU A 99 -2.74 -6.98 5.26
N PHE A 100 -2.48 -5.79 5.76
CA PHE A 100 -2.56 -5.49 7.19
C PHE A 100 -3.95 -4.96 7.49
N VAL A 101 -4.57 -5.44 8.57
CA VAL A 101 -5.90 -5.00 9.00
C VAL A 101 -5.84 -4.75 10.50
N THR A 102 -6.15 -3.53 10.91
CA THR A 102 -6.23 -3.16 12.33
C THR A 102 -7.51 -2.37 12.58
N GLU A 103 -8.04 -2.44 13.80
CA GLU A 103 -9.17 -1.58 14.17
C GLU A 103 -8.72 -0.11 14.17
N ALA A 104 -9.55 0.75 13.57
CA ALA A 104 -9.26 2.16 13.42
C ALA A 104 -10.02 3.00 14.45
N VAL A 105 -9.34 3.39 15.53
CA VAL A 105 -9.90 4.28 16.58
C VAL A 105 -10.10 5.71 16.05
N ASN A 106 -9.19 6.18 15.20
CA ASN A 106 -9.30 7.46 14.48
C ASN A 106 -9.04 7.21 12.99
N PRO A 107 -10.07 6.82 12.21
CA PRO A 107 -9.89 6.39 10.82
C PRO A 107 -9.24 7.47 9.95
N ILE A 108 -9.73 8.71 10.03
CA ILE A 108 -9.21 9.81 9.22
C ILE A 108 -7.78 10.17 9.63
N GLY A 109 -7.50 10.23 10.93
CA GLY A 109 -6.14 10.50 11.43
C GLY A 109 -5.15 9.42 10.99
N GLN A 110 -5.54 8.15 11.04
CA GLN A 110 -4.72 7.05 10.57
C GLN A 110 -4.50 7.10 9.05
N LEU A 111 -5.54 7.38 8.26
CA LEU A 111 -5.39 7.54 6.81
C LEU A 111 -4.47 8.71 6.45
N ALA A 112 -4.63 9.86 7.11
CA ALA A 112 -3.77 11.02 6.93
C ALA A 112 -2.32 10.73 7.30
N TYR A 113 -2.09 9.92 8.33
CA TYR A 113 -0.76 9.46 8.71
C TYR A 113 -0.13 8.54 7.65
N MET A 114 -0.91 7.57 7.14
CA MET A 114 -0.45 6.60 6.14
C MET A 114 -0.27 7.19 4.73
N SER A 115 -0.87 8.34 4.42
CA SER A 115 -0.83 8.96 3.09
C SER A 115 0.33 9.95 2.90
N LYS A 116 1.26 10.01 3.86
CA LYS A 116 2.47 10.81 3.77
C LYS A 116 3.52 10.06 2.95
N PRO A 117 4.00 10.61 1.81
CA PRO A 117 5.08 10.00 1.06
C PRO A 117 6.31 9.80 1.94
N ASN A 118 6.84 8.59 1.94
CA ASN A 118 8.02 8.26 2.72
C ASN A 118 9.29 8.49 1.89
N PHE A 119 10.03 9.55 2.23
CA PHE A 119 11.39 9.81 1.72
C PHE A 119 12.46 8.97 2.45
N PHE A 120 12.06 7.80 2.92
CA PHE A 120 12.89 6.88 3.67
C PHE A 120 12.77 5.49 3.10
N ARG A 121 13.87 4.75 3.13
CA ARG A 121 13.93 3.32 2.86
C ARG A 121 13.87 2.52 4.15
N ARG A 122 13.15 1.40 4.13
CA ARG A 122 13.24 0.38 5.17
C ARG A 122 14.41 -0.54 4.86
N VAL A 123 15.36 -0.63 5.80
CA VAL A 123 16.55 -1.48 5.67
C VAL A 123 16.49 -2.55 6.74
N ASP A 124 16.44 -3.81 6.32
CA ASP A 124 16.55 -4.95 7.23
C ASP A 124 18.02 -5.10 7.66
N PHE A 125 18.24 -5.25 8.97
CA PHE A 125 19.56 -5.46 9.58
C PHE A 125 19.48 -6.53 10.68
N ILE A 126 20.64 -7.04 11.11
CA ILE A 126 20.75 -7.91 12.28
C ILE A 126 21.27 -7.07 13.45
N ASP A 127 20.53 -7.04 14.56
CA ASP A 127 20.90 -6.27 15.74
C ASP A 127 22.12 -6.87 16.47
N ARG A 128 22.57 -6.20 17.54
CA ARG A 128 23.73 -6.68 18.32
C ARG A 128 23.45 -7.98 19.08
N GLN A 129 22.18 -8.36 19.24
CA GLN A 129 21.75 -9.61 19.87
C GLN A 129 21.53 -10.74 18.85
N GLY A 130 21.70 -10.49 17.55
CA GLY A 130 21.50 -11.47 16.49
C GLY A 130 20.07 -11.58 15.97
N HIS A 131 19.17 -10.66 16.33
CA HIS A 131 17.79 -10.65 15.84
C HIS A 131 17.65 -9.85 14.55
N ALA A 132 16.72 -10.27 13.69
CA ALA A 132 16.33 -9.49 12.52
C ALA A 132 15.46 -8.31 12.94
N ASP A 133 15.89 -7.10 12.56
CA ASP A 133 15.18 -5.86 12.82
C ASP A 133 15.24 -4.95 11.58
N THR A 134 14.52 -3.82 11.62
CA THR A 134 14.41 -2.89 10.50
C THR A 134 14.58 -1.45 10.95
N ARG A 135 15.37 -0.67 10.22
CA ARG A 135 15.51 0.77 10.46
C ARG A 135 15.08 1.59 9.25
N GLN A 136 14.72 2.84 9.49
CA GLN A 136 14.48 3.81 8.44
C GLN A 136 15.78 4.57 8.14
N GLU A 137 16.15 4.62 6.87
CA GLU A 137 17.24 5.46 6.38
C GLU A 137 16.70 6.41 5.31
N ALA A 138 17.26 7.61 5.18
CA ALA A 138 16.90 8.49 4.07
C ALA A 138 17.21 7.81 2.73
N ILE A 139 16.32 7.99 1.75
CA ILE A 139 16.64 7.67 0.36
C ILE A 139 17.66 8.68 -0.17
N ASN A 140 18.43 8.32 -1.20
CA ASN A 140 19.41 9.25 -1.77
C ASN A 140 18.74 10.28 -2.69
N VAL A 141 19.46 11.37 -3.03
CA VAL A 141 18.93 12.48 -3.85
C VAL A 141 18.33 12.01 -5.18
N LEU A 142 18.90 11.01 -5.85
CA LEU A 142 18.36 10.50 -7.11
C LEU A 142 17.01 9.80 -6.92
N GLN A 143 16.87 9.07 -5.81
CA GLN A 143 15.62 8.42 -5.42
C GLN A 143 14.57 9.44 -4.97
N GLU A 144 14.98 10.48 -4.23
CA GLU A 144 14.08 11.60 -3.87
C GLU A 144 13.55 12.30 -5.11
N LEU A 145 14.41 12.60 -6.09
CA LEU A 145 14.00 13.24 -7.34
C LEU A 145 13.04 12.36 -8.15
N GLU A 146 13.28 11.05 -8.20
CA GLU A 146 12.39 10.12 -8.87
C GLU A 146 11.00 10.09 -8.21
N LEU A 147 10.95 9.97 -6.88
CA LEU A 147 9.70 10.01 -6.11
C LEU A 147 8.99 11.36 -6.27
N ALA A 148 9.71 12.47 -6.16
CA ALA A 148 9.16 13.80 -6.33
C ALA A 148 8.57 14.01 -7.74
N ARG A 149 9.22 13.48 -8.79
CA ARG A 149 8.69 13.53 -10.16
C ARG A 149 7.39 12.75 -10.27
N TRP A 150 7.34 11.51 -9.77
CA TRP A 150 6.10 10.73 -9.77
C TRP A 150 4.98 11.42 -8.98
N LEU A 151 5.28 11.95 -7.80
CA LEU A 151 4.33 12.74 -7.01
C LEU A 151 3.86 13.99 -7.75
N SER A 152 4.73 14.67 -8.51
CA SER A 152 4.37 15.87 -9.26
C SER A 152 3.44 15.60 -10.45
N GLN A 153 3.46 14.37 -10.99
CA GLN A 153 2.55 13.94 -12.07
C GLN A 153 1.10 13.77 -11.58
N HIS A 154 0.90 13.66 -10.26
CA HIS A 154 -0.39 13.38 -9.67
C HIS A 154 -0.71 14.39 -8.57
N ARG A 155 -1.75 15.20 -8.77
CA ARG A 155 -2.27 16.07 -7.69
C ARG A 155 -2.54 15.23 -6.44
N ALA A 156 -2.34 15.79 -5.24
CA ALA A 156 -2.48 15.05 -3.99
C ALA A 156 -3.82 14.28 -3.89
N HIS A 157 -4.94 14.92 -4.22
CA HIS A 157 -6.27 14.27 -4.22
C HIS A 157 -6.39 13.15 -5.27
N ALA A 158 -5.64 13.23 -6.37
CA ALA A 158 -5.66 12.22 -7.42
C ALA A 158 -5.02 10.91 -6.95
N ARG A 159 -4.36 10.86 -5.79
CA ARG A 159 -3.89 9.62 -5.16
C ARG A 159 -4.95 8.95 -4.28
N PHE A 160 -5.99 9.67 -3.89
CA PHE A 160 -7.12 9.15 -3.11
C PHE A 160 -8.21 8.56 -4.01
N PHE A 161 -8.95 7.59 -3.49
CA PHE A 161 -10.10 6.99 -4.18
C PHE A 161 -11.03 6.27 -3.20
N THR A 162 -12.29 6.11 -3.59
CA THR A 162 -13.27 5.31 -2.84
C THR A 162 -13.45 3.91 -3.43
N ILE A 163 -13.88 2.99 -2.57
CA ILE A 163 -14.45 1.69 -2.92
C ILE A 163 -15.87 1.59 -2.35
N GLY A 164 -16.67 0.68 -2.92
CA GLY A 164 -18.11 0.62 -2.66
C GLY A 164 -18.87 1.69 -3.45
N GLU A 165 -20.20 1.62 -3.41
CA GLU A 165 -21.03 2.64 -4.05
C GLU A 165 -20.92 3.94 -3.26
N CYS A 166 -20.30 4.94 -3.87
CA CYS A 166 -20.76 6.30 -3.74
C CYS A 166 -21.78 6.48 -4.86
N GLU A 167 -23.06 6.28 -4.56
CA GLU A 167 -24.10 6.94 -5.36
C GLU A 167 -23.91 8.46 -5.28
#